data_AF-A0A8B2XNQ1-F1
#
_entry.id   AF-A0A8B2XNQ1-F1
#
_cell.length_a   1.000
_cell.length_b   1.000
_cell.length_c   1.000
_cell.angle_alpha   90.00
_cell.angle_beta   90.00
_cell.angle_gamma   90.00
#
_symmetry.space_group_name_H-M   'P 1'
#
loop_
_entity.id
_entity.type
_entity.pdbx_description
1 polymer ?
#
loop_
_entity_poly.entity_id
_entity_poly.type
_entity_poly.pdbx_seq_one_letter_code
_entity_poly.pdbx_strand_id
1 'polypeptide(L)'
;MSISDTSKAQRYASVAEVAAAQAKLYADKLENAPDYAQQAANSALAAAASAQVAVSAESLVNDLAISASESATSAAASAAEAGNAAAAAVGQCIRVPPGELVDPLPAAASRINTFLVFSEDGSVSLMPESDVAILDSEGKIPVSMIPAVAISQAFVVSSQAAMLSLDAQTGDVAKRTDLGYSFILSAEPASTLSNWVQLTDDVLAQLGLPTGATQVGATDDSGGNTTVQGALNLKVLTCPHD
;
A
#
# COMPACT_ATOMS: atom_id res chain seq x y z
N MET A 1 12.03 -6.40 -135.87
CA MET A 1 12.12 -5.34 -134.85
C MET A 1 13.37 -4.53 -135.15
N SER A 2 13.22 -3.23 -135.38
CA SER A 2 14.37 -2.35 -135.64
C SER A 2 15.24 -2.31 -134.38
N ILE A 3 16.57 -2.29 -134.53
CA ILE A 3 17.53 -2.12 -133.42
C ILE A 3 17.14 -0.92 -132.54
N SER A 4 16.55 0.12 -133.14
CA SER A 4 16.00 1.29 -132.46
C SER A 4 14.89 0.98 -131.45
N ASP A 5 13.99 0.03 -131.74
CA ASP A 5 12.85 -0.27 -130.86
C ASP A 5 13.27 -1.12 -129.67
N THR A 6 14.21 -2.05 -129.87
CA THR A 6 14.84 -2.81 -128.78
C THR A 6 15.63 -1.90 -127.84
N SER A 7 16.36 -0.91 -128.38
CA SER A 7 17.07 0.09 -127.55
C SER A 7 16.13 1.01 -126.78
N LYS A 8 14.98 1.41 -127.36
CA LYS A 8 13.95 2.19 -126.64
C LYS A 8 13.30 1.38 -125.53
N ALA A 9 12.93 0.12 -125.79
CA ALA A 9 12.36 -0.78 -124.79
C ALA A 9 13.31 -1.03 -123.61
N GLN A 10 14.61 -1.23 -123.88
CA GLN A 10 15.64 -1.36 -122.83
C GLN A 10 15.77 -0.10 -121.98
N ARG A 11 15.72 1.10 -122.58
CA ARG A 11 15.73 2.38 -121.84
C ARG A 11 14.48 2.56 -120.97
N TYR A 12 13.29 2.19 -121.46
CA TYR A 12 12.07 2.26 -120.66
C TYR A 12 12.08 1.24 -119.51
N ALA A 13 12.56 0.03 -119.75
CA ALA A 13 12.74 -0.97 -118.70
C ALA A 13 13.73 -0.49 -117.62
N SER A 14 14.86 0.12 -118.00
CA SER A 14 15.82 0.66 -117.04
C SER A 14 15.27 1.82 -116.22
N VAL A 15 14.46 2.70 -116.82
CA VAL A 15 13.79 3.79 -116.09
C VAL A 15 12.75 3.25 -115.12
N ALA A 16 12.00 2.22 -115.51
CA ALA A 16 11.03 1.55 -114.64
C ALA A 16 11.73 0.83 -113.47
N GLU A 17 12.85 0.16 -113.69
CA GLU A 17 13.65 -0.47 -112.63
C GLU A 17 14.21 0.57 -111.64
N VAL A 18 14.72 1.71 -112.15
CA VAL A 18 15.20 2.81 -111.30
C VAL A 18 14.05 3.42 -110.50
N ALA A 19 12.88 3.62 -111.11
CA ALA A 19 11.69 4.14 -110.43
C ALA A 19 11.19 3.17 -109.35
N ALA A 20 11.19 1.86 -109.62
CA ALA A 20 10.82 0.83 -108.65
C ALA A 20 11.82 0.75 -107.49
N ALA A 21 13.12 0.85 -107.76
CA ALA A 21 14.16 0.90 -106.72
C ALA A 21 14.01 2.15 -105.83
N GLN A 22 13.69 3.31 -106.42
CA GLN A 22 13.47 4.54 -105.68
C GLN A 22 12.18 4.48 -104.84
N ALA A 23 11.09 3.91 -105.37
CA ALA A 23 9.87 3.69 -104.62
C ALA A 23 10.10 2.76 -103.43
N LYS A 24 10.89 1.69 -103.61
CA LYS A 24 11.29 0.80 -102.52
C LYS A 24 12.07 1.52 -101.43
N LEU A 25 13.05 2.37 -101.80
CA LEU A 25 13.80 3.18 -100.84
C LEU A 25 12.91 4.14 -100.04
N TYR A 26 11.87 4.72 -100.64
CA TYR A 26 10.92 5.56 -99.92
C TYR A 26 10.00 4.75 -99.00
N ALA A 27 9.56 3.57 -99.44
CA ALA A 27 8.79 2.66 -98.59
C ALA A 27 9.61 2.21 -97.37
N ASP A 28 10.87 1.78 -97.57
CA ASP A 28 11.78 1.39 -96.49
C ASP A 28 12.04 2.56 -95.52
N LYS A 29 12.17 3.80 -96.03
CA LYS A 29 12.31 5.00 -95.18
C LYS A 29 11.06 5.31 -94.37
N LEU A 30 9.88 5.02 -94.90
CA LEU A 30 8.60 5.30 -94.25
C LEU A 30 8.26 4.21 -93.22
N GLU A 31 8.62 2.95 -93.49
CA GLU A 31 8.54 1.83 -92.54
C GLU A 31 9.51 2.02 -91.37
N ASN A 32 10.70 2.55 -91.63
CA ASN A 32 11.68 2.90 -90.60
C ASN A 32 11.48 4.31 -89.99
N ALA A 33 10.45 5.05 -90.41
CA ALA A 33 10.19 6.36 -89.85
C ALA A 33 9.68 6.22 -88.41
N PRO A 34 10.20 7.02 -87.46
CA PRO A 34 9.72 6.98 -86.08
C PRO A 34 8.23 7.30 -86.01
N ASP A 35 7.49 6.48 -85.25
CA ASP A 35 6.09 6.75 -84.94
C ASP A 35 6.00 7.88 -83.89
N TYR A 36 5.95 9.12 -84.38
CA TYR A 36 5.83 10.31 -83.55
C TYR A 36 4.52 10.34 -82.74
N ALA A 37 3.45 9.69 -83.22
CA ALA A 37 2.19 9.62 -82.49
C ALA A 37 2.34 8.73 -81.26
N GLN A 38 2.99 7.57 -81.40
CA GLN A 38 3.30 6.70 -80.28
C GLN A 38 4.27 7.35 -79.27
N GLN A 39 5.29 8.07 -79.75
CA GLN A 39 6.23 8.80 -78.87
C GLN A 39 5.55 9.92 -78.08
N ALA A 40 4.64 10.67 -78.71
CA ALA A 40 3.84 11.69 -78.03
C ALA A 40 2.92 11.08 -76.98
N ALA A 41 2.26 9.94 -77.29
CA ALA A 41 1.43 9.22 -76.33
C ALA A 41 2.25 8.72 -75.12
N ASN A 42 3.44 8.15 -75.36
CA ASN A 42 4.34 7.71 -74.29
C ASN A 42 4.79 8.88 -73.39
N SER A 43 5.09 10.03 -73.99
CA SER A 43 5.49 11.24 -73.25
C SER A 43 4.35 11.79 -72.39
N ALA A 44 3.11 11.79 -72.91
CA ALA A 44 1.93 12.19 -72.16
C ALA A 44 1.66 11.25 -70.96
N LEU A 45 1.82 9.94 -71.16
CA LEU A 45 1.70 8.96 -70.07
C LEU A 45 2.78 9.16 -68.99
N ALA A 46 4.02 9.42 -69.38
CA ALA A 46 5.11 9.71 -68.44
C ALA A 46 4.83 10.99 -67.64
N ALA A 47 4.35 12.05 -68.29
CA ALA A 47 3.96 13.30 -67.62
C ALA A 47 2.79 13.09 -66.63
N ALA A 48 1.78 12.31 -67.01
CA ALA A 48 0.67 11.97 -66.12
C ALA A 48 1.13 11.15 -64.90
N ALA A 49 2.05 10.19 -65.09
CA ALA A 49 2.65 9.43 -64.00
C ALA A 49 3.47 10.35 -63.07
N SER A 50 4.27 11.27 -63.61
CA SER A 50 5.02 12.26 -62.82
C SER A 50 4.10 13.20 -62.03
N ALA A 51 2.98 13.63 -62.61
CA ALA A 51 1.98 14.43 -61.91
C ALA A 51 1.35 13.66 -60.74
N GLN A 52 1.04 12.38 -60.92
CA GLN A 52 0.52 11.54 -59.84
C GLN A 52 1.52 11.37 -58.70
N VAL A 53 2.81 11.19 -59.01
CA VAL A 53 3.88 11.12 -58.01
C VAL A 53 3.99 12.44 -57.22
N ALA A 54 3.86 13.59 -57.89
CA ALA A 54 3.88 14.89 -57.23
C ALA A 54 2.70 15.07 -56.26
N VAL A 55 1.49 14.68 -56.66
CA VAL A 55 0.30 14.70 -55.78
C VAL A 55 0.48 13.80 -54.55
N SER A 56 1.02 12.59 -54.75
CA SER A 56 1.30 11.68 -53.63
C SER A 56 2.37 12.24 -52.69
N ALA A 57 3.41 12.90 -53.23
CA ALA A 57 4.45 13.53 -52.44
C ALA A 57 3.91 14.72 -51.63
N GLU A 58 3.00 15.53 -52.20
CA GLU A 58 2.33 16.60 -51.49
C GLU A 58 1.50 16.08 -50.31
N SER A 59 0.74 14.99 -50.51
CA SER A 59 0.00 14.34 -49.43
C SER A 59 0.93 13.88 -48.30
N LEU A 60 2.04 13.23 -48.64
CA LEU A 60 3.02 12.78 -47.64
C LEU A 60 3.62 13.94 -46.85
N VAL A 61 3.93 15.06 -47.52
CA VAL A 61 4.46 16.27 -46.85
C VAL A 61 3.43 16.86 -45.90
N ASN A 62 2.16 16.90 -46.29
CA ASN A 62 1.09 17.37 -45.42
C ASN A 62 0.93 16.48 -44.18
N ASP A 63 0.95 15.16 -44.34
CA ASP A 63 0.88 14.21 -43.22
C ASP A 63 2.07 14.37 -42.26
N LEU A 64 3.27 14.60 -42.81
CA LEU A 64 4.47 14.81 -42.02
C LEU A 64 4.42 16.14 -41.26
N ALA A 65 3.87 17.19 -41.86
CA ALA A 65 3.67 18.48 -41.23
C ALA A 65 2.65 18.40 -40.06
N ILE A 66 1.56 17.64 -40.24
CA ILE A 66 0.58 17.37 -39.18
C ILE A 66 1.26 16.60 -38.04
N SER A 67 1.95 15.50 -38.34
CA SER A 67 2.66 14.68 -37.34
C SER A 67 3.70 15.48 -36.56
N ALA A 68 4.43 16.38 -37.22
CA ALA A 68 5.38 17.28 -36.58
C ALA A 68 4.68 18.26 -35.63
N SER A 69 3.51 18.77 -36.02
CA SER A 69 2.71 19.69 -35.19
C SER A 69 2.13 19.00 -33.95
N GLU A 70 1.66 17.75 -34.10
CA GLU A 70 1.21 16.92 -32.98
C GLU A 70 2.35 16.57 -32.02
N SER A 71 3.52 16.25 -32.57
CA SER A 71 4.73 15.97 -31.78
C SER A 71 5.17 17.21 -30.99
N ALA A 72 5.16 18.39 -31.60
CA ALA A 72 5.47 19.65 -30.93
C ALA A 72 4.46 19.97 -29.82
N THR A 73 3.17 19.72 -30.06
CA THR A 73 2.11 19.91 -29.06
C THR A 73 2.27 18.98 -27.87
N SER A 74 2.55 17.70 -28.12
CA SER A 74 2.83 16.71 -27.07
C SER A 74 4.05 17.09 -26.24
N ALA A 75 5.14 17.51 -26.89
CA ALA A 75 6.35 17.96 -26.21
C ALA A 75 6.09 19.20 -25.32
N ALA A 76 5.29 20.16 -25.79
CA ALA A 76 4.90 21.33 -25.01
C ALA A 76 4.05 20.93 -23.78
N ALA A 77 3.12 19.99 -23.93
CA ALA A 77 2.31 19.47 -22.81
C ALA A 77 3.19 18.77 -21.77
N SER A 78 4.08 17.87 -22.19
CA SER A 78 5.01 17.19 -21.28
C SER A 78 5.95 18.16 -20.56
N ALA A 79 6.42 19.22 -21.25
CA ALA A 79 7.22 20.26 -20.62
C ALA A 79 6.43 21.06 -19.57
N ALA A 80 5.15 21.35 -19.82
CA ALA A 80 4.28 22.02 -18.86
C ALA A 80 3.99 21.12 -17.64
N GLU A 81 3.72 19.84 -17.85
CA GLU A 81 3.55 18.85 -16.78
C GLU A 81 4.81 18.73 -15.92
N ALA A 82 5.99 18.64 -16.55
CA ALA A 82 7.27 18.61 -15.85
C ALA A 82 7.52 19.90 -15.05
N GLY A 83 7.17 21.07 -15.61
CA GLY A 83 7.25 22.36 -14.93
C GLY A 83 6.33 22.43 -13.71
N ASN A 84 5.09 21.95 -13.84
CA ASN A 84 4.13 21.88 -12.73
C ASN A 84 4.60 20.93 -11.62
N ALA A 85 5.15 19.76 -11.99
CA ALA A 85 5.72 18.80 -11.04
C ALA A 85 6.94 19.38 -10.32
N ALA A 86 7.84 20.04 -11.04
CA ALA A 86 9.01 20.71 -10.46
C ALA A 86 8.59 21.84 -9.51
N ALA A 87 7.61 22.67 -9.89
CA ALA A 87 7.09 23.74 -9.05
C ALA A 87 6.45 23.20 -7.76
N ALA A 88 5.73 22.07 -7.84
CA ALA A 88 5.18 21.39 -6.67
C ALA A 88 6.28 20.83 -5.74
N ALA A 89 7.39 20.36 -6.30
CA ALA A 89 8.51 19.78 -5.55
C ALA A 89 9.35 20.83 -4.78
N VAL A 90 9.47 22.06 -5.29
CA VAL A 90 10.30 23.12 -4.67
C VAL A 90 9.80 23.56 -3.29
N GLY A 91 8.53 23.29 -2.94
CA GLY A 91 7.93 23.70 -1.67
C GLY A 91 7.84 22.62 -0.58
N GLN A 92 8.17 21.35 -0.86
CA GLN A 92 7.83 20.22 0.04
C GLN A 92 8.90 19.13 0.12
N CYS A 93 10.20 19.46 0.11
CA CYS A 93 11.21 18.40 0.16
C CYS A 93 11.42 17.87 1.59
N ILE A 94 10.77 16.75 1.90
CA ILE A 94 11.34 15.78 2.85
C ILE A 94 12.65 15.31 2.23
N ARG A 95 13.76 15.38 2.99
CA ARG A 95 15.05 14.84 2.56
C ARG A 95 14.97 13.32 2.61
N VAL A 96 14.94 12.68 1.45
CA VAL A 96 14.95 11.22 1.30
C VAL A 96 16.27 10.77 0.66
N PRO A 97 16.75 9.56 0.96
CA PRO A 97 17.91 8.96 0.29
C PRO A 97 17.84 9.03 -1.25
N PRO A 98 18.98 9.16 -1.95
CA PRO A 98 19.01 9.19 -3.41
C PRO A 98 18.35 7.94 -4.01
N GLY A 99 17.39 8.14 -4.91
CA GLY A 99 16.68 7.05 -5.60
C GLY A 99 15.44 6.53 -4.87
N GLU A 100 15.14 7.00 -3.67
CA GLU A 100 13.92 6.68 -2.94
C GLU A 100 12.76 7.56 -3.45
N LEU A 101 11.65 6.91 -3.81
CA LEU A 101 10.39 7.60 -4.08
C LEU A 101 9.57 7.55 -2.79
N VAL A 102 9.09 8.72 -2.36
CA VAL A 102 8.14 8.80 -1.25
C VAL A 102 6.74 9.06 -1.79
N ASP A 103 5.78 8.35 -1.21
CA ASP A 103 4.39 8.63 -1.48
C ASP A 103 4.00 10.03 -1.00
N PRO A 104 3.03 10.68 -1.66
CA PRO A 104 2.45 11.92 -1.15
C PRO A 104 1.94 11.72 0.28
N LEU A 105 2.17 12.72 1.14
CA LEU A 105 1.59 12.70 2.48
C LEU A 105 0.05 12.64 2.40
N PRO A 106 -0.60 11.94 3.34
CA PRO A 106 -2.05 11.99 3.48
C PRO A 106 -2.56 13.43 3.62
N ALA A 107 -3.82 13.65 3.23
CA ALA A 107 -4.46 14.97 3.24
C ALA A 107 -4.29 15.68 4.59
N ALA A 108 -4.04 17.00 4.56
CA ALA A 108 -3.73 17.76 5.77
C ALA A 108 -4.79 17.63 6.89
N ALA A 109 -6.07 17.58 6.52
CA ALA A 109 -7.17 17.38 7.45
C ALA A 109 -7.11 16.03 8.17
N SER A 110 -6.64 14.97 7.50
CA SER A 110 -6.50 13.63 8.08
C SER A 110 -5.33 13.52 9.05
N ARG A 111 -4.38 14.47 9.03
CA ARG A 111 -3.18 14.43 9.87
C ARG A 111 -3.41 14.98 11.29
N ILE A 112 -4.58 15.55 11.58
CA ILE A 112 -4.89 16.14 12.90
C ILE A 112 -4.93 15.02 13.96
N ASN A 113 -4.22 15.20 15.08
CA ASN A 113 -4.12 14.23 16.19
C ASN A 113 -3.68 12.83 15.74
N THR A 114 -2.76 12.78 14.77
CA THR A 114 -2.15 11.55 14.27
C THR A 114 -0.66 11.72 14.13
N PHE A 115 0.07 10.62 14.20
CA PHE A 115 1.47 10.52 13.86
C PHE A 115 1.64 9.90 12.47
N LEU A 116 2.61 10.40 11.71
CA LEU A 116 3.05 9.76 10.48
C LEU A 116 3.95 8.58 10.85
N VAL A 117 3.62 7.39 10.33
CA VAL A 117 4.44 6.18 10.50
C VAL A 117 4.72 5.56 9.14
N PHE A 118 5.77 4.74 9.08
CA PHE A 118 6.11 3.98 7.88
C PHE A 118 5.67 2.53 8.08
N SER A 119 4.92 2.01 7.11
CA SER A 119 4.53 0.62 7.04
C SER A 119 5.71 -0.27 6.61
N GLU A 120 5.56 -1.59 6.67
CA GLU A 120 6.62 -2.55 6.31
C GLU A 120 7.10 -2.42 4.86
N ASP A 121 6.26 -1.89 3.98
CA ASP A 121 6.54 -1.60 2.57
C ASP A 121 7.18 -0.21 2.34
N GLY A 122 7.42 0.57 3.39
CA GLY A 122 7.95 1.93 3.32
C GLY A 122 6.91 3.01 3.02
N SER A 123 5.64 2.63 2.85
CA SER A 123 4.55 3.57 2.60
C SER A 123 4.21 4.37 3.86
N VAL A 124 3.78 5.62 3.68
CA VAL A 124 3.34 6.48 4.79
C VAL A 124 1.92 6.12 5.21
N SER A 125 1.72 5.86 6.51
CA SER A 125 0.40 5.66 7.11
C SER A 125 0.20 6.56 8.34
N LEU A 126 -1.05 6.63 8.81
CA LEU A 126 -1.46 7.46 9.95
C LEU A 126 -1.74 6.58 11.15
N MET A 127 -1.07 6.88 12.27
CA MET A 127 -1.35 6.29 13.57
C MET A 127 -2.08 7.31 14.46
N PRO A 128 -3.25 6.99 15.01
CA PRO A 128 -3.95 7.87 15.96
C PRO A 128 -3.09 8.20 17.18
N GLU A 129 -3.19 9.42 17.68
CA GLU A 129 -2.50 9.82 18.91
C GLU A 129 -2.92 8.98 20.13
N SER A 130 -4.17 8.48 20.13
CA SER A 130 -4.72 7.62 21.19
C SER A 130 -4.00 6.28 21.35
N ASP A 131 -3.24 5.85 20.34
CA ASP A 131 -2.62 4.53 20.30
C ASP A 131 -1.20 4.56 20.90
N VAL A 132 -0.71 5.73 21.30
CA VAL A 132 0.64 5.96 21.83
C VAL A 132 0.56 6.54 23.23
N ALA A 133 1.36 6.00 24.15
CA ALA A 133 1.57 6.62 25.46
C ALA A 133 2.40 7.90 25.29
N ILE A 134 1.82 9.05 25.63
CA ILE A 134 2.49 10.35 25.60
C ILE A 134 3.18 10.57 26.95
N LEU A 135 4.42 11.05 26.92
CA LEU A 135 5.17 11.37 28.14
C LEU A 135 4.91 12.81 28.61
N ASP A 136 4.96 13.04 29.91
CA ASP A 136 4.96 14.37 30.52
C ASP A 136 6.32 15.08 30.37
N SER A 137 6.42 16.30 30.93
CA SER A 137 7.63 17.12 30.92
C SER A 137 8.84 16.48 31.61
N GLU A 138 8.62 15.43 32.42
CA GLU A 138 9.65 14.69 33.15
C GLU A 138 9.98 13.34 32.49
N GLY A 139 9.40 13.07 31.32
CA GLY A 139 9.61 11.83 30.58
C GLY A 139 8.88 10.63 31.19
N LYS A 140 7.80 10.85 31.96
CA LYS A 140 6.98 9.79 32.57
C LYS A 140 5.65 9.65 31.84
N ILE A 141 5.06 8.45 31.89
CA ILE A 141 3.70 8.24 31.42
C ILE A 141 2.74 8.86 32.44
N PRO A 142 1.87 9.82 32.05
CA PRO A 142 0.86 10.39 32.94
C PRO A 142 -0.06 9.31 33.51
N VAL A 143 -0.39 9.42 34.79
CA VAL A 143 -1.30 8.47 35.47
C VAL A 143 -2.66 8.36 34.80
N SER A 144 -3.10 9.41 34.09
CA SER A 144 -4.34 9.42 33.30
C SER A 144 -4.34 8.48 32.09
N MET A 145 -3.15 8.06 31.62
CA MET A 145 -2.99 7.09 30.53
C MET A 145 -2.81 5.65 31.03
N ILE A 146 -2.65 5.45 32.34
CA ILE A 146 -2.53 4.12 32.95
C ILE A 146 -3.96 3.65 33.30
N PRO A 147 -4.44 2.53 32.75
CA PRO A 147 -5.73 1.98 33.14
C PRO A 147 -5.77 1.71 34.66
N ALA A 148 -6.88 2.06 35.30
CA ALA A 148 -7.07 1.89 36.74
C ALA A 148 -7.22 0.41 37.11
N VAL A 149 -6.09 -0.29 37.28
CA VAL A 149 -5.99 -1.60 37.96
C VAL A 149 -4.82 -1.61 38.97
N ALA A 150 -4.26 -0.45 39.28
CA ALA A 150 -3.42 -0.29 40.47
C ALA A 150 -4.31 -0.08 41.70
N ILE A 151 -3.92 -0.63 42.85
CA ILE A 151 -4.52 -0.28 44.15
C ILE A 151 -4.43 1.24 44.29
N SER A 152 -5.57 1.93 44.15
CA SER A 152 -5.58 3.40 44.15
C SER A 152 -5.39 3.94 45.55
N GLN A 153 -5.97 3.29 46.57
CA GLN A 153 -5.87 3.73 47.94
C GLN A 153 -6.00 2.59 48.98
N ALA A 154 -5.36 2.77 50.14
CA ALA A 154 -5.55 1.93 51.31
C ALA A 154 -6.28 2.72 52.42
N PHE A 155 -7.43 2.20 52.87
CA PHE A 155 -8.25 2.76 53.93
C PHE A 155 -8.09 1.96 55.22
N VAL A 156 -7.84 2.61 56.35
CA VAL A 156 -7.83 1.96 57.66
C VAL A 156 -9.18 2.19 58.32
N VAL A 157 -9.92 1.11 58.57
CA VAL A 157 -11.28 1.14 59.12
C VAL A 157 -11.38 0.23 60.34
N SER A 158 -12.22 0.61 61.30
CA SER A 158 -12.38 -0.12 62.56
C SER A 158 -13.59 -1.05 62.60
N SER A 159 -14.34 -1.20 61.51
CA SER A 159 -15.49 -2.10 61.44
C SER A 159 -15.90 -2.43 60.00
N GLN A 160 -16.69 -3.49 59.82
CA GLN A 160 -17.35 -3.80 58.54
C GLN A 160 -18.26 -2.67 58.06
N ALA A 161 -19.04 -2.05 58.96
CA ALA A 161 -19.96 -0.98 58.59
C ALA A 161 -19.20 0.22 57.99
N ALA A 162 -18.06 0.57 58.59
CA ALA A 162 -17.17 1.60 58.08
C ALA A 162 -16.56 1.23 56.71
N MET A 163 -16.18 -0.04 56.51
CA MET A 163 -15.70 -0.56 55.22
C MET A 163 -16.74 -0.43 54.10
N LEU A 164 -17.99 -0.83 54.37
CA LEU A 164 -19.08 -0.78 53.37
C LEU A 164 -19.56 0.64 53.08
N SER A 165 -19.21 1.61 53.93
CA SER A 165 -19.49 3.04 53.72
C SER A 165 -18.38 3.79 52.99
N LEU A 166 -17.28 3.12 52.62
CA LEU A 166 -16.19 3.76 51.89
C LEU A 166 -16.64 4.13 50.47
N ASP A 167 -16.24 5.32 50.04
CA ASP A 167 -16.24 5.70 48.63
C ASP A 167 -14.98 5.10 47.97
N ALA A 168 -15.04 3.80 47.69
CA ALA A 168 -13.92 2.98 47.22
C ALA A 168 -14.18 2.44 45.81
N GLN A 169 -13.11 2.32 45.02
CA GLN A 169 -13.13 1.78 43.66
C GLN A 169 -12.55 0.36 43.61
N THR A 170 -12.90 -0.40 42.56
CA THR A 170 -12.33 -1.75 42.36
C THR A 170 -10.79 -1.65 42.37
N GLY A 171 -10.14 -2.44 43.24
CA GLY A 171 -8.71 -2.38 43.49
C GLY A 171 -8.31 -1.73 44.83
N ASP A 172 -9.19 -0.96 45.48
CA ASP A 172 -8.90 -0.35 46.77
C ASP A 172 -8.85 -1.37 47.91
N VAL A 173 -8.00 -1.08 48.91
CA VAL A 173 -7.79 -1.96 50.06
C VAL A 173 -8.36 -1.36 51.34
N ALA A 174 -9.21 -2.11 52.04
CA ALA A 174 -9.66 -1.78 53.39
C ALA A 174 -8.90 -2.64 54.43
N LYS A 175 -8.08 -2.00 55.25
CA LYS A 175 -7.46 -2.59 56.45
C LYS A 175 -8.44 -2.51 57.61
N ARG A 176 -9.04 -3.65 57.96
CA ARG A 176 -9.97 -3.79 59.08
C ARG A 176 -9.22 -4.05 60.38
N THR A 177 -9.11 -3.04 61.24
CA THR A 177 -8.37 -3.14 62.51
C THR A 177 -9.09 -3.98 63.56
N ASP A 178 -10.41 -4.16 63.42
CA ASP A 178 -11.23 -5.02 64.29
C ASP A 178 -10.92 -6.52 64.10
N LEU A 179 -10.57 -6.92 62.87
CA LEU A 179 -10.22 -8.31 62.54
C LEU A 179 -8.72 -8.52 62.32
N GLY A 180 -7.96 -7.45 62.07
CA GLY A 180 -6.54 -7.52 61.68
C GLY A 180 -6.33 -7.86 60.20
N TYR A 181 -7.39 -8.10 59.42
CA TYR A 181 -7.33 -8.49 58.01
C TYR A 181 -7.40 -7.31 57.05
N SER A 182 -6.90 -7.53 55.84
CA SER A 182 -7.05 -6.60 54.71
C SER A 182 -8.02 -7.19 53.69
N PHE A 183 -8.85 -6.35 53.09
CA PHE A 183 -9.79 -6.72 52.05
C PHE A 183 -9.55 -5.86 50.82
N ILE A 184 -9.66 -6.42 49.62
CA ILE A 184 -9.62 -5.68 48.35
C ILE A 184 -11.01 -5.67 47.72
N LEU A 185 -11.46 -4.52 47.21
CA LEU A 185 -12.70 -4.44 46.46
C LEU A 185 -12.49 -5.04 45.06
N SER A 186 -13.22 -6.11 44.73
CA SER A 186 -13.09 -6.81 43.44
C SER A 186 -14.24 -6.55 42.47
N ALA A 187 -15.35 -5.96 42.95
CA ALA A 187 -16.52 -5.61 42.16
C ALA A 187 -17.29 -4.42 42.80
N GLU A 188 -18.15 -3.76 42.02
CA GLU A 188 -19.01 -2.69 42.54
C GLU A 188 -20.43 -3.19 42.84
N PRO A 189 -21.14 -2.59 43.81
CA PRO A 189 -20.75 -1.45 44.64
C PRO A 189 -19.96 -1.83 45.91
N ALA A 190 -19.19 -0.88 46.46
CA ALA A 190 -18.44 -1.03 47.72
C ALA A 190 -19.34 -1.32 48.95
N SER A 191 -20.62 -0.98 48.87
CA SER A 191 -21.62 -1.25 49.91
C SER A 191 -21.98 -2.73 50.06
N THR A 192 -21.54 -3.59 49.14
CA THR A 192 -21.85 -5.02 49.13
C THR A 192 -20.67 -5.83 49.68
N LEU A 193 -20.87 -6.53 50.79
CA LEU A 193 -19.81 -7.31 51.45
C LEU A 193 -19.20 -8.40 50.55
N SER A 194 -20.00 -9.08 49.72
CA SER A 194 -19.50 -10.14 48.83
C SER A 194 -18.57 -9.64 47.73
N ASN A 195 -18.53 -8.33 47.50
CA ASN A 195 -17.62 -7.72 46.54
C ASN A 195 -16.22 -7.48 47.13
N TRP A 196 -16.04 -7.66 48.45
CA TRP A 196 -14.76 -7.53 49.13
C TRP A 196 -14.11 -8.90 49.28
N VAL A 197 -12.90 -9.05 48.73
CA VAL A 197 -12.09 -10.27 48.83
C VAL A 197 -11.08 -10.09 49.96
N GLN A 198 -11.10 -10.99 50.94
CA GLN A 198 -10.09 -11.01 52.00
C GLN A 198 -8.72 -11.41 51.41
N LEU A 199 -7.68 -10.64 51.72
CA LEU A 199 -6.31 -10.86 51.25
C LEU A 199 -5.49 -11.78 52.16
N THR A 200 -6.12 -12.45 53.13
CA THR A 200 -5.48 -13.39 54.04
C THR A 200 -6.29 -14.66 54.12
N ASP A 201 -5.63 -15.81 54.08
CA ASP A 201 -6.21 -17.04 54.59
C ASP A 201 -6.16 -16.99 56.12
N ASP A 202 -7.28 -17.26 56.80
CA ASP A 202 -7.29 -17.35 58.27
C ASP A 202 -6.57 -18.65 58.69
N VAL A 203 -5.25 -18.56 58.81
CA VAL A 203 -4.39 -19.68 59.19
C VAL A 203 -4.80 -20.24 60.56
N LEU A 204 -5.27 -19.39 61.49
CA LEU A 204 -5.73 -19.84 62.81
C LEU A 204 -7.03 -20.64 62.71
N ALA A 205 -7.98 -20.22 61.87
CA ALA A 205 -9.19 -21.00 61.58
C ALA A 205 -8.86 -22.31 60.86
N GLN A 206 -7.88 -22.31 59.94
CA GLN A 206 -7.40 -23.55 59.30
C GLN A 206 -6.78 -24.51 60.33
N LEU A 207 -5.97 -24.03 61.26
CA LEU A 207 -5.40 -24.83 62.37
C LEU A 207 -6.46 -25.38 63.34
N GLY A 208 -7.63 -24.74 63.41
CA GLY A 208 -8.78 -25.23 64.17
C GLY A 208 -9.54 -26.38 63.50
N LEU A 209 -9.41 -26.54 62.17
CA LEU A 209 -9.99 -27.64 61.41
C LEU A 209 -9.06 -28.86 61.42
N PRO A 210 -9.59 -30.10 61.33
CA PRO A 210 -8.76 -31.29 61.25
C PRO A 210 -7.72 -31.23 60.12
N THR A 211 -8.05 -30.62 58.98
CA THR A 211 -7.15 -30.53 57.81
C THR A 211 -5.95 -29.60 58.02
N GLY A 212 -6.10 -28.47 58.69
CA GLY A 212 -4.96 -27.61 59.04
C GLY A 212 -4.24 -28.09 60.30
N ALA A 213 -4.96 -28.72 61.23
CA ALA A 213 -4.37 -29.39 62.39
C ALA A 213 -3.47 -30.58 61.98
N THR A 214 -3.84 -31.35 60.95
CA THR A 214 -3.00 -32.42 60.38
C THR A 214 -1.70 -31.88 59.78
N GLN A 215 -1.72 -30.70 59.15
CA GLN A 215 -0.49 -30.09 58.60
C GLN A 215 0.53 -29.72 59.68
N VAL A 216 0.08 -29.49 60.92
CA VAL A 216 0.96 -29.28 62.09
C VAL A 216 1.14 -30.53 62.95
N GLY A 217 0.70 -31.70 62.48
CA GLY A 217 0.93 -32.98 63.14
C GLY A 217 0.01 -33.29 64.33
N ALA A 218 -1.18 -32.68 64.42
CA ALA A 218 -2.15 -33.01 65.46
C ALA A 218 -2.83 -34.36 65.16
N THR A 219 -2.46 -35.40 65.89
CA THR A 219 -3.08 -36.73 65.87
C THR A 219 -3.64 -37.10 67.24
N ASP A 220 -4.70 -37.91 67.28
CA ASP A 220 -5.17 -38.53 68.50
C ASP A 220 -4.28 -39.71 68.93
N ASP A 221 -4.58 -40.34 70.07
CA ASP A 221 -3.81 -41.48 70.61
C ASP A 221 -3.91 -42.76 69.75
N SER A 222 -4.83 -42.80 68.78
CA SER A 222 -4.97 -43.88 67.79
C SER A 222 -4.30 -43.54 66.44
N GLY A 223 -3.62 -42.40 66.34
CA GLY A 223 -2.97 -41.93 65.12
C GLY A 223 -3.94 -41.35 64.08
N GLY A 224 -5.20 -41.12 64.46
CA GLY A 224 -6.21 -40.47 63.62
C GLY A 224 -6.07 -38.95 63.63
N ASN A 225 -6.51 -38.30 62.56
CA ASN A 225 -6.50 -36.83 62.47
C ASN A 225 -7.45 -36.22 63.49
N THR A 226 -6.98 -35.23 64.25
CA THR A 226 -7.78 -34.51 65.24
C THR A 226 -7.52 -33.00 65.15
N THR A 227 -8.27 -32.19 65.90
CA THR A 227 -8.02 -30.75 66.02
C THR A 227 -6.90 -30.49 67.04
N VAL A 228 -6.27 -29.31 66.99
CA VAL A 228 -5.25 -28.92 67.98
C VAL A 228 -5.82 -28.98 69.42
N GLN A 229 -7.05 -28.52 69.63
CA GLN A 229 -7.72 -28.63 70.94
C GLN A 229 -7.99 -30.08 71.35
N GLY A 230 -8.37 -30.93 70.40
CA GLY A 230 -8.53 -32.38 70.63
C GLY A 230 -7.24 -33.01 71.12
N ALA A 231 -6.14 -32.82 70.40
CA ALA A 231 -4.82 -33.32 70.78
C ALA A 231 -4.36 -32.80 72.15
N LEU A 232 -4.61 -31.52 72.46
CA LEU A 232 -4.31 -30.93 73.77
C LEU A 232 -5.12 -31.58 74.90
N ASN A 233 -6.42 -31.80 74.70
CA ASN A 233 -7.29 -32.44 75.69
C ASN A 233 -6.84 -33.86 76.01
N LEU A 234 -6.41 -34.63 75.00
CA LEU A 234 -5.85 -35.97 75.21
C LEU A 234 -4.55 -35.92 76.03
N LYS A 235 -3.64 -34.98 75.73
CA LYS A 235 -2.41 -34.80 76.52
C LYS A 235 -2.68 -34.45 77.99
N VAL A 236 -3.66 -33.60 78.26
CA VAL A 236 -4.04 -33.21 79.63
C VAL A 236 -4.57 -34.39 80.44
N LEU A 237 -5.35 -35.29 79.82
CA LEU A 237 -5.89 -36.49 80.48
C LEU A 237 -4.82 -37.55 80.81
N THR A 238 -3.66 -37.50 80.15
CA THR A 238 -2.55 -38.45 80.37
C THR A 238 -1.49 -37.95 81.37
N CYS A 239 -1.62 -36.74 81.91
CA CYS A 239 -0.70 -36.24 82.94
C CYS A 239 -1.15 -36.77 84.31
N PRO A 240 -0.30 -37.51 85.06
CA PRO A 240 -0.67 -37.95 86.40
C PRO A 240 -0.80 -36.73 87.30
N HIS A 241 -1.94 -36.59 87.97
CA HIS A 241 -2.07 -35.68 89.10
C HIS A 241 -1.26 -36.27 90.27
N ASP A 242 -0.08 -35.73 90.53
CA ASP A 242 0.60 -35.85 91.83
C ASP A 242 -0.08 -34.94 92.87
#